data_AF-A0AA91GH21-F1
#
_entry.id   AF-A0AA91GH21-F1
#
_cell.length_a   1.000
_cell.length_b   1.000
_cell.length_c   1.000
_cell.angle_alpha   90.00
_cell.angle_beta   90.00
_cell.angle_gamma   90.00
#
_symmetry.space_group_name_H-M   'P 1'
#
loop_
_entity.id
_entity.type
_entity.pdbx_description
1 polymer ?
#
loop_
_entity_poly.entity_id
_entity_poly.type
_entity_poly.pdbx_seq_one_letter_code
_entity_poly.pdbx_strand_id
1 'polypeptide(L)'
;MPKAGRRIRQLAREHRSGALARFGGAFSLAVPPLLILLLIPTTSGLGVLVVLGCWVGAALLYQQGQQLWIKANQADQGADGEEEVERLLKPLERQGWRIEYNVPLKRWGDADVFLRSPRGNYFVVDVKSNKGRIFFDGAMLKRHYGKQVYDLNNGKNLLKAVKGQASTLKDMKRVSFVQPIICFTQANLEKIEQNKQINGVYVVDAVNLLSLLTST
;
A
#
# COMPACT_ATOMS: atom_id res chain seq x y z
N MET A 1 8.19 -19.25 7.67
CA MET A 1 7.81 -17.87 8.05
C MET A 1 6.83 -17.32 7.02
N PRO A 2 5.88 -16.44 7.39
CA PRO A 2 5.00 -15.80 6.41
C PRO A 2 5.83 -14.99 5.41
N LYS A 3 5.52 -15.10 4.11
CA LYS A 3 6.14 -14.31 3.04
C LYS A 3 5.67 -12.86 3.10
N ALA A 4 6.52 -11.90 2.76
CA ALA A 4 6.14 -10.50 2.63
C ALA A 4 5.09 -10.34 1.51
N GLY A 5 4.22 -9.34 1.59
CA GLY A 5 3.21 -9.05 0.58
C GLY A 5 2.05 -10.05 0.46
N ARG A 6 2.12 -11.26 1.03
CA ARG A 6 1.11 -12.33 0.80
C ARG A 6 -0.30 -11.91 1.20
N ARG A 7 -0.47 -11.27 2.38
CA ARG A 7 -1.80 -10.79 2.84
C ARG A 7 -2.35 -9.71 1.92
N ILE A 8 -1.50 -8.76 1.53
CA ILE A 8 -1.89 -7.67 0.63
C ILE A 8 -2.23 -8.22 -0.76
N ARG A 9 -1.49 -9.22 -1.25
CA ARG A 9 -1.80 -9.91 -2.51
C ARG A 9 -3.15 -10.62 -2.48
N GLN A 10 -3.50 -11.23 -1.34
CA GLN A 10 -4.81 -11.84 -1.16
C GLN A 10 -5.91 -10.76 -1.19
N LEU A 11 -5.71 -9.65 -0.49
CA LEU A 11 -6.64 -8.50 -0.51
C LEU A 11 -6.82 -7.93 -1.93
N ALA A 12 -5.75 -7.86 -2.72
CA ALA A 12 -5.82 -7.45 -4.13
C ALA A 12 -6.71 -8.39 -4.95
N ARG A 13 -6.59 -9.72 -4.76
CA ARG A 13 -7.43 -10.72 -5.43
C ARG A 13 -8.89 -10.61 -5.01
N GLU A 14 -9.16 -10.40 -3.72
CA GLU A 14 -10.51 -10.21 -3.19
C GLU A 14 -11.15 -8.96 -3.83
N HIS A 15 -10.46 -7.83 -3.85
CA HIS A 15 -10.93 -6.62 -4.52
C HIS A 15 -11.15 -6.81 -6.03
N ARG A 16 -10.26 -7.54 -6.72
CA ARG A 16 -10.38 -7.80 -8.16
C ARG A 16 -11.58 -8.70 -8.47
N SER A 17 -11.81 -9.73 -7.66
CA SER A 17 -12.99 -10.59 -7.79
C SER A 17 -14.29 -9.80 -7.56
N GLY A 18 -14.32 -8.94 -6.55
CA GLY A 18 -15.44 -8.04 -6.28
C GLY A 18 -15.69 -7.06 -7.43
N ALA A 19 -14.63 -6.48 -7.99
CA ALA A 19 -14.73 -5.58 -9.15
C ALA A 19 -15.35 -6.30 -10.37
N LEU A 20 -14.87 -7.50 -10.70
CA LEU A 20 -15.39 -8.30 -11.81
C LEU A 20 -16.87 -8.64 -11.62
N ALA A 21 -17.29 -9.01 -10.41
CA ALA A 21 -18.70 -9.26 -10.12
C ALA A 21 -19.56 -8.01 -10.35
N ARG A 22 -19.08 -6.82 -9.95
CA ARG A 22 -19.80 -5.55 -10.18
C ARG A 22 -19.85 -5.18 -11.66
N PHE A 23 -18.77 -5.39 -12.42
CA PHE A 23 -18.78 -5.19 -13.87
C PHE A 23 -19.72 -6.15 -14.59
N GLY A 24 -19.75 -7.43 -14.19
CA GLY A 24 -20.71 -8.41 -14.72
C GLY A 24 -22.16 -8.04 -14.43
N GLY A 25 -22.45 -7.57 -13.22
CA GLY A 25 -23.76 -7.03 -12.86
C GLY A 25 -24.14 -5.79 -13.67
N ALA A 26 -23.22 -4.84 -13.83
CA ALA A 26 -23.44 -3.65 -14.65
C ALA A 26 -23.74 -4.02 -16.12
N PHE A 27 -22.97 -4.95 -16.70
CA PHE A 27 -23.21 -5.48 -18.04
C PHE A 27 -24.60 -6.11 -18.17
N SER A 28 -24.98 -6.92 -17.19
CA SER A 28 -26.28 -7.60 -17.14
C SER A 28 -27.46 -6.63 -16.99
N LEU A 29 -27.25 -5.45 -16.40
CA LEU A 29 -28.27 -4.40 -16.31
C LEU A 29 -28.27 -3.45 -17.52
N ALA A 30 -27.18 -3.34 -18.26
CA ALA A 30 -27.10 -2.43 -19.41
C ALA A 30 -27.54 -3.09 -20.72
N VAL A 31 -27.07 -4.31 -20.99
CA VAL A 31 -27.18 -4.94 -22.31
C VAL A 31 -28.58 -5.50 -22.59
N PRO A 32 -29.22 -6.29 -21.71
CA PRO A 32 -30.55 -6.81 -22.00
C PRO A 32 -31.61 -5.71 -22.24
N PRO A 33 -31.70 -4.64 -21.44
CA PRO A 33 -32.64 -3.55 -21.72
C PRO A 33 -32.36 -2.82 -23.04
N LEU A 34 -31.09 -2.68 -23.42
CA LEU A 34 -30.70 -2.11 -24.70
C LEU A 34 -31.12 -3.00 -25.88
N LEU A 35 -30.93 -4.33 -25.76
CA LEU A 35 -31.38 -5.29 -26.77
C LEU A 35 -32.91 -5.32 -26.89
N ILE A 36 -33.63 -5.24 -25.76
CA ILE A 36 -35.10 -5.17 -25.76
C ILE A 36 -35.58 -3.92 -26.49
N LEU A 37 -34.98 -2.75 -26.23
CA LEU A 37 -35.29 -1.50 -26.94
C LEU A 37 -35.05 -1.59 -28.45
N LEU A 38 -34.00 -2.30 -28.87
CA LEU A 38 -33.65 -2.47 -30.28
C LEU A 38 -34.61 -3.44 -31.00
N LEU A 39 -35.08 -4.48 -30.32
CA LEU A 39 -35.88 -5.56 -30.92
C LEU A 39 -37.38 -5.32 -30.81
N ILE A 40 -37.83 -4.56 -29.80
CA ILE A 40 -39.25 -4.35 -29.50
C ILE A 40 -39.48 -2.84 -29.34
N PRO A 41 -40.31 -2.20 -30.17
CA PRO A 41 -40.66 -0.80 -29.99
C PRO A 41 -41.47 -0.63 -28.70
N THR A 42 -40.78 -0.31 -27.60
CA THR A 42 -41.43 0.01 -26.32
C THR A 42 -42.03 1.40 -26.40
N THR A 43 -43.35 1.48 -26.57
CA THR A 43 -44.12 2.74 -26.61
C THR A 43 -44.74 3.10 -25.26
N SER A 44 -44.67 2.21 -24.26
CA SER A 44 -45.25 2.46 -22.94
C SER A 44 -44.26 3.19 -22.02
N GLY A 45 -44.73 4.25 -21.35
CA GLY A 45 -43.91 5.05 -20.43
C GLY A 45 -43.32 4.22 -19.27
N LEU A 46 -44.00 3.15 -18.86
CA LEU A 46 -43.53 2.25 -17.81
C LEU A 46 -42.31 1.42 -18.26
N GLY A 47 -42.25 1.00 -19.53
CA GLY A 47 -41.09 0.31 -20.10
C GLY A 47 -39.86 1.21 -20.14
N VAL A 48 -40.03 2.48 -20.52
CA VAL A 48 -38.94 3.47 -20.52
C VAL A 48 -38.37 3.68 -19.11
N LEU A 49 -39.23 3.79 -18.09
CA LEU A 49 -38.79 3.94 -16.70
C LEU A 49 -37.98 2.74 -16.19
N VAL A 50 -38.39 1.52 -16.55
CA VAL A 50 -37.64 0.29 -16.19
C VAL A 50 -36.26 0.30 -16.83
N VAL A 51 -36.16 0.63 -18.12
CA VAL A 51 -34.85 0.70 -18.80
C VAL A 51 -33.95 1.76 -18.17
N LEU A 52 -34.49 2.95 -17.89
CA LEU A 52 -33.73 4.01 -17.21
C LEU A 52 -33.25 3.56 -15.82
N GLY A 53 -34.10 2.89 -15.04
CA GLY A 53 -33.73 2.31 -13.76
C GLY A 53 -32.60 1.29 -13.88
N CYS A 54 -32.66 0.41 -14.89
CA CYS A 54 -31.59 -0.54 -15.17
C CYS A 54 -30.27 0.16 -15.54
N TRP A 55 -30.30 1.21 -16.36
CA TRP A 55 -29.09 1.95 -16.73
C TRP A 55 -28.48 2.73 -15.56
N VAL A 56 -29.30 3.35 -14.71
CA VAL A 56 -28.82 3.97 -13.47
C VAL A 56 -28.18 2.92 -12.57
N GLY A 57 -28.83 1.77 -12.39
CA GLY A 57 -28.26 0.64 -11.64
C GLY A 57 -26.93 0.15 -12.22
N ALA A 58 -26.85 0.02 -13.55
CA ALA A 58 -25.62 -0.35 -14.25
C ALA A 58 -24.50 0.66 -14.03
N ALA A 59 -24.78 1.96 -14.10
CA ALA A 59 -23.81 3.03 -13.86
C ALA A 59 -23.25 2.98 -12.42
N LEU A 60 -24.12 2.79 -11.42
CA LEU A 60 -23.71 2.66 -10.02
C LEU A 60 -22.82 1.43 -9.79
N LEU A 61 -23.20 0.28 -10.34
CA LEU A 61 -22.39 -0.94 -10.24
C LEU A 61 -21.04 -0.77 -10.94
N TYR A 62 -21.01 -0.13 -12.11
CA TYR A 62 -19.78 0.16 -12.84
C TYR A 62 -18.84 1.06 -12.02
N GLN A 63 -19.37 2.13 -11.41
CA GLN A 63 -18.58 3.02 -10.57
C GLN A 63 -17.99 2.29 -9.34
N GLN A 64 -18.78 1.43 -8.69
CA GLN A 64 -18.30 0.61 -7.59
C GLN A 64 -17.23 -0.39 -8.03
N GLY A 65 -17.40 -1.01 -9.21
CA GLY A 65 -16.41 -1.88 -9.83
C GLY A 65 -15.09 -1.16 -10.09
N GLN A 66 -15.13 0.06 -10.63
CA GLN A 66 -13.95 0.90 -10.85
C GLN A 66 -13.21 1.21 -9.54
N GLN A 67 -13.94 1.57 -8.48
CA GLN A 67 -13.32 1.84 -7.16
C GLN A 67 -12.61 0.61 -6.60
N LEU A 68 -13.24 -0.58 -6.70
CA LEU A 68 -12.62 -1.83 -6.27
C LEU A 68 -11.41 -2.20 -7.13
N TRP A 69 -11.46 -1.95 -8.44
CA TRP A 69 -10.34 -2.17 -9.35
C TRP A 69 -9.12 -1.31 -8.99
N ILE A 70 -9.34 -0.02 -8.71
CA ILE A 70 -8.28 0.89 -8.25
C ILE A 70 -7.67 0.40 -6.94
N LYS A 71 -8.49 -0.01 -5.96
CA LYS A 71 -8.02 -0.58 -4.69
C LYS A 71 -7.21 -1.86 -4.89
N ALA A 72 -7.64 -2.73 -5.80
CA ALA A 72 -6.90 -3.95 -6.14
C ALA A 72 -5.51 -3.62 -6.69
N ASN A 73 -5.39 -2.66 -7.59
CA ASN A 73 -4.11 -2.24 -8.17
C ASN A 73 -3.20 -1.58 -7.12
N GLN A 74 -3.76 -0.79 -6.21
CA GLN A 74 -3.01 -0.22 -5.08
C GLN A 74 -2.48 -1.32 -4.14
N ALA A 75 -3.29 -2.34 -3.85
CA ALA A 75 -2.87 -3.49 -3.06
C ALA A 75 -1.78 -4.30 -3.77
N ASP A 76 -1.92 -4.59 -5.07
CA ASP A 76 -0.85 -5.25 -5.84
C ASP A 76 0.46 -4.47 -5.79
N GLN A 77 0.41 -3.14 -5.99
CA GLN A 77 1.59 -2.27 -5.90
C GLN A 77 2.21 -2.29 -4.48
N GLY A 78 1.39 -2.36 -3.43
CA GLY A 78 1.86 -2.52 -2.05
C GLY A 78 2.59 -3.86 -1.85
N ALA A 79 1.98 -4.96 -2.29
CA ALA A 79 2.55 -6.30 -2.21
C ALA A 79 3.87 -6.42 -2.99
N ASP A 80 3.95 -5.82 -4.19
CA ASP A 80 5.17 -5.80 -5.00
C ASP A 80 6.33 -5.11 -4.25
N GLY A 81 6.05 -4.00 -3.56
CA GLY A 81 7.04 -3.27 -2.77
C GLY A 81 7.56 -4.08 -1.59
N GLU A 82 6.67 -4.75 -0.85
CA GLU A 82 7.08 -5.62 0.25
C GLU A 82 7.90 -6.83 -0.22
N GLU A 83 7.48 -7.47 -1.31
CA GLU A 83 8.21 -8.60 -1.91
C GLU A 83 9.58 -8.17 -2.46
N GLU A 84 9.70 -6.94 -2.98
CA GLU A 84 10.98 -6.36 -3.39
C GLU A 84 11.94 -6.19 -2.20
N VAL A 85 11.45 -5.65 -1.08
CA VAL A 85 12.24 -5.52 0.14
C VAL A 85 12.61 -6.89 0.72
N GLU A 86 11.71 -7.88 0.69
CA GLU A 86 12.04 -9.27 1.07
C GLU A 86 13.20 -9.81 0.23
N ARG A 87 13.15 -9.65 -1.10
CA ARG A 87 14.24 -10.07 -2.00
C ARG A 87 15.56 -9.37 -1.70
N LEU A 88 15.50 -8.07 -1.44
CA LEU A 88 16.67 -7.24 -1.11
C LEU A 88 17.33 -7.67 0.21
N LEU A 89 16.53 -8.01 1.22
CA LEU A 89 17.02 -8.36 2.55
C LEU A 89 17.47 -9.82 2.67
N LYS A 90 17.06 -10.69 1.75
CA LYS A 90 17.39 -12.12 1.76
C LYS A 90 18.89 -12.44 1.95
N PRO A 91 19.85 -11.72 1.36
CA PRO A 91 21.27 -11.95 1.62
C PRO A 91 21.68 -11.76 3.08
N LEU A 92 20.99 -10.92 3.85
CA LEU A 92 21.29 -10.65 5.26
C LEU A 92 21.02 -11.85 6.16
N GLU A 93 20.06 -12.71 5.82
CA GLU A 93 19.78 -13.94 6.59
C GLU A 93 21.02 -14.83 6.67
N ARG A 94 21.79 -14.92 5.57
CA ARG A 94 23.06 -15.67 5.52
C ARG A 94 24.17 -15.02 6.34
N GLN A 95 24.05 -13.72 6.63
CA GLN A 95 24.98 -12.97 7.47
C GLN A 95 24.57 -13.02 8.96
N GLY A 96 23.60 -13.85 9.34
CA GLY A 96 23.16 -14.05 10.72
C GLY A 96 22.07 -13.07 11.17
N TRP A 97 21.50 -12.27 10.26
CA TRP A 97 20.34 -11.44 10.58
C TRP A 97 19.10 -12.32 10.80
N ARG A 98 18.27 -11.92 11.76
CA ARG A 98 16.94 -12.52 11.93
C ARG A 98 15.91 -11.53 11.42
N ILE A 99 15.02 -12.01 10.55
CA ILE A 99 14.03 -11.17 9.87
C ILE A 99 12.64 -11.76 10.12
N GLU A 100 11.71 -10.91 10.55
CA GLU A 100 10.30 -11.25 10.71
C GLU A 100 9.47 -10.31 9.83
N TYR A 101 8.60 -10.88 9.00
CA TYR A 101 7.72 -10.12 8.11
C TYR A 101 6.29 -10.07 8.65
N ASN A 102 5.58 -8.98 8.37
CA ASN A 102 4.16 -8.80 8.71
C ASN A 102 3.86 -9.01 10.21
N VAL A 103 4.62 -8.36 11.10
CA VAL A 103 4.42 -8.50 12.56
C VAL A 103 3.18 -7.69 12.97
N PRO A 104 2.12 -8.33 13.49
CA PRO A 104 0.88 -7.63 13.81
C PRO A 104 1.02 -6.76 15.07
N LEU A 105 0.58 -5.50 14.97
CA LEU A 105 0.62 -4.49 16.03
C LEU A 105 -0.78 -3.91 16.25
N LYS A 106 -1.37 -4.17 17.43
CA LYS A 106 -2.77 -3.81 17.76
C LYS A 106 -3.20 -2.39 17.35
N ARG A 107 -2.35 -1.38 17.55
CA ARG A 107 -2.67 0.03 17.31
C ARG A 107 -2.18 0.57 15.96
N TRP A 108 -1.19 -0.07 15.36
CA TRP A 108 -0.44 0.49 14.23
C TRP A 108 -0.55 -0.34 12.94
N GLY A 109 -1.40 -1.37 12.94
CA GLY A 109 -1.51 -2.29 11.81
C GLY A 109 -0.42 -3.35 11.87
N ASP A 110 0.13 -3.73 10.72
CA ASP A 110 1.26 -4.65 10.67
C ASP A 110 2.56 -3.83 10.52
N ALA A 111 3.66 -4.32 11.08
CA ALA A 111 5.00 -3.89 10.72
C ALA A 111 5.52 -4.78 9.60
N ASP A 112 5.85 -4.17 8.46
CA ASP A 112 6.18 -4.89 7.23
C ASP A 112 7.43 -5.77 7.44
N VAL A 113 8.47 -5.20 8.05
CA VAL A 113 9.68 -5.93 8.41
C VAL A 113 10.20 -5.54 9.80
N PHE A 114 10.51 -6.53 10.62
CA PHE A 114 11.28 -6.39 11.85
C PHE A 114 12.60 -7.15 11.72
N LEU A 115 13.72 -6.50 12.00
CA LEU A 115 15.06 -7.08 11.86
C LEU A 115 15.81 -7.06 13.18
N ARG A 116 16.63 -8.09 13.39
CA ARG A 116 17.68 -8.13 14.40
C ARG A 116 19.02 -8.39 13.74
N SER A 117 19.98 -7.49 13.94
CA SER A 117 21.34 -7.67 13.46
C SER A 117 22.10 -8.72 14.28
N PRO A 118 23.18 -9.32 13.74
CA PRO A 118 24.06 -10.20 14.49
C PRO A 118 24.67 -9.53 15.73
N ARG A 119 24.83 -8.20 15.68
CA ARG A 119 25.36 -7.37 16.78
C ARG A 119 24.31 -7.05 17.85
N GLY A 120 23.06 -7.47 17.67
CA GLY A 120 21.97 -7.23 18.62
C GLY A 120 21.22 -5.91 18.44
N ASN A 121 21.43 -5.20 17.32
CA ASN A 121 20.63 -4.01 16.97
C ASN A 121 19.28 -4.44 16.41
N TYR A 122 18.22 -3.67 16.70
CA TYR A 122 16.85 -3.97 16.25
C TYR A 122 16.32 -2.85 15.37
N PHE A 123 15.61 -3.22 14.30
CA PHE A 123 15.08 -2.29 13.31
C PHE A 123 13.64 -2.65 12.95
N VAL A 124 12.85 -1.64 12.62
CA VAL A 124 11.57 -1.81 11.93
C VAL A 124 11.61 -1.04 10.62
N VAL A 125 11.19 -1.69 9.53
CA VAL A 125 11.09 -1.08 8.21
C VAL A 125 9.62 -1.04 7.81
N ASP A 126 9.12 0.18 7.59
CA ASP A 126 7.82 0.46 6.97
C ASP A 126 8.05 0.71 5.48
N VAL A 127 7.50 -0.16 4.63
CA VAL A 127 7.70 -0.16 3.18
C VAL A 127 6.65 0.71 2.52
N LYS A 128 7.08 1.53 1.55
CA LYS A 128 6.21 2.41 0.78
C LYS A 128 6.54 2.33 -0.70
N SER A 129 5.57 1.88 -1.49
CA SER A 129 5.72 1.75 -2.95
C SER A 129 5.21 2.96 -3.74
N ASN A 130 5.01 4.10 -3.08
CA ASN A 130 4.54 5.32 -3.74
C ASN A 130 5.56 5.81 -4.77
N LYS A 131 5.09 6.13 -5.98
CA LYS A 131 5.87 6.84 -7.00
C LYS A 131 5.87 8.34 -6.74
N GLY A 132 6.82 9.05 -7.33
CA GLY A 132 6.95 10.52 -7.27
C GLY A 132 8.22 10.95 -6.55
N ARG A 133 8.35 12.26 -6.32
CA ARG A 133 9.46 12.84 -5.56
C ARG A 133 9.02 13.08 -4.13
N ILE A 134 9.68 12.46 -3.17
CA ILE A 134 9.39 12.59 -1.74
C ILE A 134 10.38 13.57 -1.13
N PHE A 135 9.87 14.52 -0.37
CA PHE A 135 10.68 15.49 0.35
C PHE A 135 10.11 15.70 1.75
N PHE A 136 10.93 16.27 2.62
CA PHE A 136 10.52 16.67 3.96
C PHE A 136 10.29 18.18 3.98
N ASP A 137 9.12 18.62 4.43
CA ASP A 137 8.74 20.05 4.45
C ASP A 137 9.04 20.77 5.77
N GLY A 138 9.77 20.10 6.67
CA GLY A 138 10.02 20.57 8.04
C GLY A 138 9.09 19.95 9.09
N ALA A 139 7.94 19.40 8.69
CA ALA A 139 6.97 18.78 9.60
C ALA A 139 6.65 17.32 9.25
N MET A 140 6.48 17.02 7.95
CA MET A 140 6.11 15.69 7.47
C MET A 140 6.70 15.39 6.09
N LEU A 141 6.68 14.10 5.73
CA LEU A 141 7.02 13.68 4.37
C LEU A 141 5.86 14.00 3.43
N LYS A 142 6.17 14.67 2.32
CA LYS A 142 5.24 15.04 1.26
C LYS A 142 5.70 14.52 -0.07
N ARG A 143 4.79 14.50 -1.05
CA ARG A 143 5.04 14.05 -2.40
C ARG A 143 4.80 15.15 -3.42
N HIS A 144 5.78 15.40 -4.27
CA HIS A 144 5.59 16.09 -5.53
C HIS A 144 5.12 15.11 -6.61
N TYR A 145 4.05 15.50 -7.30
CA TYR A 145 3.62 14.85 -8.54
C TYR A 145 3.37 15.94 -9.59
N GLY A 146 4.28 16.04 -10.56
CA GLY A 146 4.37 17.20 -11.45
C GLY A 146 4.66 18.48 -10.66
N LYS A 147 3.80 19.49 -10.83
CA LYS A 147 3.87 20.79 -10.12
C LYS A 147 3.09 20.82 -8.79
N GLN A 148 2.30 19.77 -8.50
CA GLN A 148 1.45 19.74 -7.31
C GLN A 148 2.13 19.01 -6.16
N VAL A 149 1.81 19.44 -4.94
CA VAL A 149 2.25 18.83 -3.68
C VAL A 149 1.06 18.10 -3.08
N TYR A 150 1.27 16.85 -2.69
CA TYR A 150 0.28 16.00 -2.05
C TYR A 150 0.81 15.47 -0.73
N ASP A 151 -0.08 15.36 0.25
CA ASP A 151 0.21 14.62 1.45
C ASP A 151 0.32 13.11 1.15
N LEU A 152 1.22 12.45 1.87
CA LEU A 152 1.34 11.00 1.81
C LEU A 152 0.25 10.34 2.64
N ASN A 153 -0.18 9.15 2.18
CA ASN A 153 -1.03 8.24 2.95
C ASN A 153 -2.31 8.90 3.54
N ASN A 154 -3.00 9.70 2.72
CA ASN A 154 -4.21 10.44 3.09
C ASN A 154 -4.01 11.42 4.27
N GLY A 155 -2.90 12.15 4.30
CA GLY A 155 -2.62 13.15 5.34
C GLY A 155 -1.96 12.58 6.60
N LYS A 156 -1.61 11.29 6.63
CA LYS A 156 -0.98 10.68 7.80
C LYS A 156 0.52 11.02 7.86
N ASN A 157 0.97 11.44 9.05
CA ASN A 157 2.39 11.64 9.30
C ASN A 157 3.11 10.27 9.43
N LEU A 158 3.79 9.85 8.36
CA LEU A 158 4.51 8.57 8.29
C LEU A 158 5.59 8.44 9.38
N LEU A 159 6.32 9.52 9.66
CA LEU A 159 7.38 9.53 10.69
C LEU A 159 6.80 9.19 12.06
N LYS A 160 5.61 9.72 12.39
CA LYS A 160 4.91 9.42 13.64
C LYS A 160 4.40 7.97 13.67
N ALA A 161 3.89 7.46 12.55
CA ALA A 161 3.37 6.10 12.45
C ALA A 161 4.47 5.05 12.69
N VAL A 162 5.60 5.15 11.99
CA VAL A 162 6.70 4.18 12.13
C VAL A 162 7.38 4.25 13.49
N LYS A 163 7.45 5.43 14.13
CA LYS A 163 7.87 5.55 15.54
C LYS A 163 6.93 4.81 16.49
N GLY A 164 5.62 4.92 16.25
CA GLY A 164 4.61 4.18 17.00
C GLY A 164 4.80 2.67 16.88
N GLN A 165 5.07 2.18 15.66
CA GLN A 165 5.40 0.78 15.41
C GLN A 165 6.68 0.37 16.16
N ALA A 166 7.75 1.15 16.05
CA ALA A 166 9.02 0.89 16.73
C ALA A 166 8.87 0.81 18.26
N SER A 167 8.13 1.75 18.86
CA SER A 167 7.85 1.71 20.31
C SER A 167 7.05 0.47 20.70
N THR A 168 6.05 0.09 19.91
CA THR A 168 5.24 -1.11 20.19
C THR A 168 6.08 -2.38 20.09
N LEU A 169 6.94 -2.48 19.07
CA LEU A 169 7.86 -3.60 18.90
C LEU A 169 8.91 -3.66 20.00
N LYS A 170 9.43 -2.52 20.46
CA LYS A 170 10.33 -2.43 21.60
C LYS A 170 9.73 -3.11 22.83
N ASP A 171 8.50 -2.76 23.17
CA ASP A 171 7.79 -3.31 24.33
C ASP A 171 7.45 -4.79 24.12
N MET A 172 6.92 -5.15 22.94
CA MET A 172 6.54 -6.54 22.61
C MET A 172 7.74 -7.50 22.60
N LYS A 173 8.89 -7.05 22.10
CA LYS A 173 10.11 -7.86 21.99
C LYS A 173 11.01 -7.75 23.23
N ARG A 174 10.65 -6.89 24.20
CA ARG A 174 11.42 -6.63 25.44
C ARG A 174 12.87 -6.22 25.17
N VAL A 175 13.04 -5.30 24.22
CA VAL A 175 14.36 -4.76 23.83
C VAL A 175 14.47 -3.30 24.26
N SER A 176 15.69 -2.78 24.38
CA SER A 176 15.91 -1.40 24.82
C SER A 176 15.51 -0.37 23.76
N PHE A 177 15.70 -0.70 22.48
CA PHE A 177 15.48 0.21 21.37
C PHE A 177 15.18 -0.55 20.08
N VAL A 178 14.36 0.05 19.22
CA VAL A 178 14.10 -0.38 17.84
C VAL A 178 14.24 0.84 16.95
N GLN A 179 15.16 0.82 15.99
CA GLN A 179 15.38 1.91 15.05
C GLN A 179 14.29 1.90 13.96
N PRO A 180 13.46 2.96 13.86
CA PRO A 180 12.50 3.08 12.77
C PRO A 180 13.16 3.49 11.46
N ILE A 181 12.72 2.84 10.37
CA ILE A 181 13.14 3.09 9.00
C ILE A 181 11.89 3.14 8.11
N ILE A 182 11.80 4.13 7.23
CA ILE A 182 10.85 4.15 6.12
C ILE A 182 11.62 3.87 4.84
N CYS A 183 11.24 2.83 4.12
CA CYS A 183 11.86 2.43 2.86
C CYS A 183 10.90 2.70 1.70
N PHE A 184 11.30 3.59 0.79
CA PHE A 184 10.58 3.84 -0.45
C PHE A 184 11.14 2.98 -1.59
N THR A 185 10.31 2.13 -2.20
CA THR A 185 10.77 1.25 -3.29
C THR A 185 10.68 1.88 -4.67
N GLN A 186 9.77 2.84 -4.88
CA GLN A 186 9.52 3.43 -6.21
C GLN A 186 9.62 4.96 -6.24
N ALA A 187 9.97 5.59 -5.11
CA ALA A 187 10.06 7.03 -5.03
C ALA A 187 11.48 7.52 -5.30
N ASN A 188 11.58 8.76 -5.77
CA ASN A 188 12.82 9.52 -5.73
C ASN A 188 12.83 10.36 -4.45
N LEU A 189 13.88 10.25 -3.63
CA LEU A 189 14.03 11.04 -2.41
C LEU A 189 14.73 12.37 -2.71
N GLU A 190 13.97 13.46 -2.74
CA GLU A 190 14.46 14.80 -3.03
C GLU A 190 14.90 15.51 -1.74
N LYS A 191 16.17 15.92 -1.67
CA LYS A 191 16.77 16.64 -0.52
C LYS A 191 16.67 15.89 0.81
N ILE A 192 16.66 14.55 0.76
CA ILE A 192 16.70 13.68 1.93
C ILE A 192 18.04 12.95 1.93
N GLU A 193 18.86 13.21 2.94
CA GLU A 193 20.12 12.49 3.16
C GLU A 193 19.83 11.12 3.77
N GLN A 194 20.13 10.05 3.05
CA GLN A 194 19.71 8.68 3.40
C GLN A 194 20.51 8.05 4.56
N ASN A 195 21.64 8.67 4.94
CA ASN A 195 22.45 8.30 6.09
C ASN A 195 22.14 9.15 7.35
N LYS A 196 21.20 10.10 7.26
CA LYS A 196 20.77 10.93 8.40
C LYS A 196 19.33 10.64 8.77
N GLN A 197 19.05 10.77 10.06
CA GLN A 197 17.72 10.58 10.58
C GLN A 197 16.91 11.88 10.49
N ILE A 198 15.68 11.79 9.98
CA ILE A 198 14.69 12.86 10.05
C ILE A 198 13.81 12.58 11.26
N ASN A 199 13.89 13.45 12.28
CA ASN A 199 13.19 13.27 13.54
C ASN A 199 13.42 11.88 14.14
N GLY A 200 14.62 11.30 14.10
CA GLY A 200 14.88 9.98 14.68
C GLY A 200 14.44 8.77 13.83
N VAL A 201 14.05 8.99 12.56
CA VAL A 201 13.65 7.95 11.60
C VAL A 201 14.56 8.04 10.38
N TYR A 202 15.11 6.91 9.93
CA TYR A 202 15.79 6.89 8.63
C TYR A 202 14.77 6.84 7.50
N VAL A 203 14.98 7.65 6.47
CA VAL A 203 14.15 7.66 5.25
C VAL A 203 15.07 7.34 4.08
N VAL A 204 14.89 6.15 3.50
CA VAL A 204 15.80 5.60 2.50
C VAL A 204 15.03 5.07 1.30
N ASP A 205 15.71 4.99 0.17
CA ASP A 205 15.24 4.19 -0.95
C ASP A 205 15.65 2.71 -0.79
N ALA A 206 15.09 1.85 -1.63
CA ALA A 206 15.42 0.42 -1.61
C ALA A 206 16.92 0.15 -1.83
N VAL A 207 17.59 0.91 -2.68
CA VAL A 207 19.01 0.66 -3.02
C VAL A 207 19.92 0.90 -1.81
N ASN A 208 19.62 1.94 -1.03
CA ASN A 208 20.43 2.33 0.12
C ASN A 208 20.02 1.64 1.43
N LEU A 209 18.87 0.96 1.49
CA LEU A 209 18.43 0.23 2.69
C LEU A 209 19.46 -0.78 3.18
N LEU A 210 20.06 -1.56 2.27
CA LEU A 210 21.05 -2.57 2.64
C LEU A 210 22.34 -1.94 3.19
N SER A 211 22.80 -0.85 2.55
CA SER A 211 23.96 -0.08 2.99
C SER A 211 23.75 0.51 4.39
N LEU A 212 22.56 1.06 4.66
CA LEU A 212 22.19 1.56 5.97
C LEU A 212 22.22 0.45 7.04
N LEU A 213 21.57 -0.69 6.77
CA LEU A 213 21.47 -1.78 7.74
C LEU A 213 22.84 -2.39 8.09
N THR A 214 23.74 -2.49 7.10
CA THR A 214 25.06 -3.09 7.31
C THR A 214 26.07 -2.12 7.95
N SER A 215 25.84 -0.82 7.86
CA SER A 215 26.69 0.20 8.49
C SER A 215 26.37 0.49 9.96
N THR A 216 25.23 -0.02 10.48
CA THR A 216 24.73 0.23 11.84
C THR A 216 24.98 -0.94 12.80
#